data_AF-A0A0G1CF71-F1
#
_entry.id   AF-A0A0G1CF71-F1
#
_cell.length_a   1.000
_cell.length_b   1.000
_cell.length_c   1.000
_cell.angle_alpha   90.00
_cell.angle_beta   90.00
_cell.angle_gamma   90.00
#
_symmetry.space_group_name_H-M   'P 1'
#
loop_
_entity.id
_entity.type
_entity.pdbx_description
1 polymer ?
#
loop_
_entity_poly.entity_id
_entity_poly.type
_entity_poly.pdbx_seq_one_letter_code
_entity_poly.pdbx_strand_id
1 'polypeptide(L)'
;MAIQLDFYVEEAVREASRLQKQGLTALILDNWLGGARLVYQFPLTASCDSDCAHCPLLRLAGQDPPGEGIFRKKNLIKTLAKADAERLALFPGHQRFLNCKTWPQYLGCYSAWLARKCQTNTDFEEELALVRSFRLIFYQANFLPQRIETAGRAHIIRLSQQIIEPPRRHLFERAAERMSLGRFLT
;
A
#
# COMPACT_ATOMS: atom_id res chain seq x y z
N MET A 1 -16.13 -9.63 -2.48
CA MET A 1 -15.95 -9.40 -3.93
C MET A 1 -14.63 -8.65 -4.10
N ALA A 2 -13.61 -9.27 -4.69
CA ALA A 2 -12.31 -8.63 -4.85
C ALA A 2 -12.43 -7.43 -5.80
N ILE A 3 -11.94 -6.26 -5.40
CA ILE A 3 -11.98 -5.05 -6.22
C ILE A 3 -10.97 -5.20 -7.35
N GLN A 4 -11.44 -5.18 -8.60
CA GLN A 4 -10.59 -5.18 -9.78
C GLN A 4 -9.98 -3.78 -9.96
N LEU A 5 -8.68 -3.67 -9.69
CA LEU A 5 -7.97 -2.39 -9.74
C LEU A 5 -7.84 -1.83 -11.16
N ASP A 6 -7.92 -2.67 -12.19
CA ASP A 6 -7.78 -2.24 -13.60
C ASP A 6 -8.79 -1.16 -13.99
N PHE A 7 -10.00 -1.16 -13.41
CA PHE A 7 -11.01 -0.12 -13.65
C PHE A 7 -10.59 1.28 -13.20
N TYR A 8 -9.64 1.39 -12.26
CA TYR A 8 -9.22 2.66 -11.68
C TYR A 8 -7.86 3.12 -12.19
N VAL A 9 -7.19 2.35 -13.05
CA VAL A 9 -5.83 2.69 -13.53
C VAL A 9 -5.83 4.00 -14.29
N GLU A 10 -6.76 4.21 -15.22
CA GLU A 10 -6.84 5.46 -16.00
C GLU A 10 -7.11 6.68 -15.12
N GLU A 11 -7.95 6.51 -14.10
CA GLU A 11 -8.23 7.56 -13.13
C GLU A 11 -7.00 7.86 -12.25
N ALA A 12 -6.29 6.82 -11.81
CA ALA A 12 -5.06 6.96 -11.04
C ALA A 12 -3.94 7.63 -11.86
N VAL A 13 -3.82 7.32 -13.16
CA VAL A 13 -2.86 7.97 -14.06
C VAL A 13 -3.17 9.46 -14.20
N ARG A 14 -4.44 9.83 -14.40
CA ARG A 14 -4.87 11.25 -14.44
C ARG A 14 -4.52 11.97 -13.14
N GLU A 15 -4.73 11.32 -12.00
CA GLU A 15 -4.38 11.87 -10.69
C GLU A 15 -2.86 12.05 -10.53
N ALA A 16 -2.06 11.07 -10.96
CA ALA A 16 -0.61 11.15 -10.96
C ALA A 16 -0.12 12.34 -11.80
N SER A 17 -0.64 12.51 -13.02
CA SER A 17 -0.28 13.65 -13.88
C SER A 17 -0.62 15.01 -13.26
N ARG A 18 -1.76 15.10 -12.57
CA ARG A 18 -2.17 16.32 -11.84
C ARG A 18 -1.19 16.65 -10.71
N LEU A 19 -0.81 15.64 -9.92
CA LEU A 19 0.01 15.80 -8.72
C LEU A 19 1.52 15.84 -9.00
N GLN A 20 1.98 15.35 -10.16
CA GLN A 20 3.39 15.40 -10.56
C GLN A 20 3.93 16.84 -10.56
N LYS A 21 3.13 17.79 -11.07
CA LYS A 21 3.47 19.22 -11.05
C LYS A 21 3.53 19.83 -9.64
N GLN A 22 2.99 19.13 -8.65
CA GLN A 22 2.97 19.52 -7.24
C GLN A 22 4.06 18.79 -6.42
N GLY A 23 4.93 18.01 -7.09
CA GLY A 23 6.04 17.32 -6.44
C GLY A 23 5.76 15.88 -6.01
N LEU A 24 4.73 15.22 -6.53
CA LEU A 24 4.53 13.78 -6.34
C LEU A 24 5.79 13.01 -6.78
N THR A 25 6.25 12.06 -5.95
CA THR A 25 7.42 11.21 -6.26
C THR A 25 7.03 9.77 -6.55
N ALA A 26 5.94 9.27 -5.96
CA ALA A 26 5.37 7.97 -6.30
C ALA A 26 3.87 7.92 -6.01
N LEU A 27 3.14 7.14 -6.81
CA LEU A 27 1.72 6.86 -6.62
C LEU A 27 1.45 5.37 -6.78
N ILE A 28 0.81 4.78 -5.78
CA ILE A 28 0.45 3.36 -5.78
C ILE A 28 -1.07 3.28 -5.75
N LEU A 29 -1.63 2.43 -6.60
CA LEU A 29 -3.02 2.02 -6.56
C LEU A 29 -3.07 0.65 -5.89
N ASP A 30 -3.70 0.57 -4.73
CA ASP A 30 -3.93 -0.70 -4.03
C ASP A 30 -5.41 -0.85 -3.69
N ASN A 31 -5.80 -2.03 -3.23
CA ASN A 31 -7.11 -2.32 -2.65
C ASN A 31 -6.98 -2.78 -1.19
N TRP A 32 -5.90 -2.39 -0.53
CA TRP A 32 -5.64 -2.81 0.85
C TRP A 32 -6.69 -2.19 1.77
N LEU A 33 -7.28 -3.02 2.63
CA LEU A 33 -8.41 -2.68 3.51
C LEU A 33 -9.78 -2.60 2.81
N GLY A 34 -9.95 -3.14 1.61
CA GLY A 34 -11.29 -3.38 1.05
C GLY A 34 -11.88 -2.25 0.20
N GLY A 35 -11.05 -1.29 -0.24
CA GLY A 35 -11.41 -0.22 -1.17
C GLY A 35 -10.25 0.10 -2.11
N ALA A 36 -10.50 0.41 -3.39
CA ALA A 36 -9.45 0.89 -4.29
C ALA A 36 -8.99 2.28 -3.83
N ARG A 37 -7.70 2.46 -3.56
CA ARG A 37 -7.16 3.70 -3.01
C ARG A 37 -5.82 4.08 -3.62
N LEU A 38 -5.55 5.38 -3.56
CA LEU A 38 -4.27 5.95 -3.93
C LEU A 38 -3.39 6.18 -2.70
N VAL A 39 -2.20 5.58 -2.71
CA VAL A 39 -1.13 5.80 -1.72
C VAL A 39 -0.08 6.72 -2.34
N TYR A 40 0.13 7.84 -1.66
CA TYR A 40 0.96 8.95 -2.12
C TYR A 40 2.32 8.95 -1.44
N GLN A 41 3.36 9.19 -2.25
CA GLN A 41 4.67 9.60 -1.77
C GLN A 41 5.00 10.98 -2.33
N PHE A 42 5.36 11.89 -1.41
CA PHE A 42 5.93 13.21 -1.68
C PHE A 42 7.30 13.30 -0.96
N PRO A 43 8.15 14.30 -1.27
CA PRO A 43 9.45 14.45 -0.61
C PRO A 43 9.31 14.57 0.91
N LEU A 44 8.30 15.32 1.36
CA LEU A 44 7.98 15.53 2.77
C LEU A 44 7.49 14.26 3.48
N THR A 45 7.08 13.22 2.75
CA THR A 45 6.61 11.97 3.36
C THR A 45 7.72 11.27 4.14
N ALA A 46 8.98 11.39 3.70
CA ALA A 46 10.14 10.82 4.39
C ALA A 46 10.49 11.56 5.69
N SER A 47 10.23 12.87 5.74
CA SER A 47 10.55 13.76 6.87
C SER A 47 9.29 14.20 7.63
N CYS A 48 8.24 13.36 7.65
CA CYS A 48 6.97 13.73 8.26
C CYS A 48 7.12 13.92 9.77
N ASP A 49 6.78 15.12 10.25
CA ASP A 49 6.79 15.55 11.66
C ASP A 49 5.42 15.44 12.35
N SER A 50 4.41 14.93 11.63
CA SER A 50 3.00 14.88 12.03
C SER A 50 2.26 16.21 12.13
N ASP A 51 2.81 17.33 11.64
CA ASP A 51 2.08 18.58 11.54
C ASP A 51 1.13 18.58 10.34
N CYS A 52 0.01 17.87 10.51
CA CYS A 52 -0.98 17.71 9.46
C CYS A 52 -1.65 19.04 9.07
N ALA A 53 -1.67 20.06 9.93
CA ALA A 53 -2.27 21.36 9.62
C ALA A 53 -1.53 22.08 8.47
N HIS A 54 -0.22 21.87 8.39
CA HIS A 54 0.63 22.46 7.35
C HIS A 54 1.01 21.47 6.25
N CYS A 55 0.50 20.23 6.28
CA CYS A 55 0.84 19.20 5.33
C CYS A 55 0.34 19.53 3.90
N PRO A 56 1.24 19.73 2.91
CA PRO A 56 0.83 20.05 1.54
C PRO A 56 0.02 18.93 0.89
N LEU A 57 0.34 17.67 1.20
CA LEU A 57 -0.40 16.52 0.70
C LEU A 57 -1.85 16.52 1.20
N LEU A 58 -2.09 16.87 2.48
CA LEU A 58 -3.45 16.99 3.02
C LEU A 58 -4.25 18.07 2.29
N ARG A 59 -3.61 19.20 1.95
CA ARG A 59 -4.25 20.27 1.17
C ARG A 59 -4.59 19.83 -0.26
N LEU A 60 -3.74 19.02 -0.89
CA LEU A 60 -3.89 18.59 -2.28
C LEU A 60 -4.86 17.42 -2.48
N ALA A 61 -4.87 16.48 -1.53
CA ALA A 61 -5.69 15.26 -1.58
C ALA A 61 -6.99 15.37 -0.76
N GLY A 62 -7.03 16.29 0.21
CA GLY A 62 -8.11 16.36 1.19
C GLY A 62 -8.07 15.22 2.20
N GLN A 63 -9.05 15.19 3.09
CA GLN A 63 -9.24 14.13 4.08
C GLN A 63 -10.65 13.56 3.96
N ASP A 64 -10.80 12.26 4.23
CA ASP A 64 -12.12 11.68 4.40
C ASP A 64 -12.84 12.28 5.62
N PRO A 65 -14.18 12.48 5.53
CA PRO A 65 -15.00 12.87 6.68
C PRO A 65 -14.84 11.87 7.83
N PRO A 66 -14.73 12.34 9.09
CA PRO A 66 -14.71 11.45 10.24
C PRO A 66 -15.99 10.60 10.31
N GLY A 67 -15.85 9.29 10.53
CA GLY A 67 -17.00 8.39 10.76
C GLY A 67 -17.69 7.89 9.49
N GLU A 68 -17.37 8.42 8.31
CA GLU A 68 -17.70 7.76 7.05
C GLU A 68 -16.68 6.63 6.85
N GLY A 69 -17.09 5.39 7.14
CA GLY A 69 -16.26 4.24 6.84
C GLY A 69 -15.81 4.31 5.38
N ILE A 70 -14.48 4.32 5.19
CA ILE A 70 -13.74 4.37 3.90
C ILE A 70 -14.23 3.28 2.91
N PHE A 71 -15.00 2.32 3.43
CA PHE A 71 -15.37 1.03 2.84
C PHE A 71 -16.74 1.01 2.12
N ARG A 72 -17.42 2.15 1.94
CA ARG A 72 -18.82 2.15 1.45
C ARG A 72 -19.03 2.50 -0.02
N LYS A 73 -18.02 2.82 -0.82
CA LYS A 73 -18.23 3.23 -2.21
C LYS A 73 -17.39 2.42 -3.20
N LYS A 74 -17.99 2.06 -4.34
CA LYS A 74 -17.35 1.49 -5.53
C LYS A 74 -16.45 2.52 -6.25
N ASN A 75 -15.81 3.43 -5.51
CA ASN A 75 -15.10 4.58 -6.06
C ASN A 75 -13.64 4.53 -5.63
N LEU A 76 -12.76 5.14 -6.44
CA LEU A 76 -11.36 5.35 -6.09
C LEU A 76 -11.24 6.32 -4.92
N ILE A 77 -10.61 5.88 -3.84
CA ILE A 77 -10.30 6.70 -2.66
C ILE A 77 -9.06 7.53 -2.97
N LYS A 78 -9.26 8.84 -3.13
CA LYS A 78 -8.20 9.81 -3.41
C LYS A 78 -7.82 10.64 -2.17
N THR A 79 -8.72 10.72 -1.22
CA THR A 79 -8.59 11.45 0.05
C THR A 79 -7.68 10.73 1.03
N LEU A 80 -7.12 11.47 1.99
CA LEU A 80 -6.34 10.86 3.06
C LEU A 80 -7.24 10.20 4.10
N ALA A 81 -7.00 8.91 4.32
CA ALA A 81 -7.75 8.08 5.26
C ALA A 81 -6.98 7.98 6.59
N LYS A 82 -7.61 8.44 7.69
CA LYS A 82 -6.96 8.42 9.01
C LYS A 82 -6.77 6.99 9.49
N ALA A 83 -5.58 6.70 9.99
CA ALA A 83 -5.27 5.40 10.60
C ALA A 83 -5.81 5.34 12.02
N ASP A 84 -6.36 4.18 12.41
CA ASP A 84 -6.64 3.87 13.82
C ASP A 84 -5.38 3.38 14.53
N ALA A 85 -5.46 3.24 15.86
CA ALA A 85 -4.32 2.88 16.71
C ALA A 85 -3.65 1.57 16.28
N GLU A 86 -4.46 0.59 15.87
CA GLU A 86 -3.98 -0.70 15.40
C GLU A 86 -3.14 -0.57 14.12
N ARG A 87 -3.62 0.19 13.13
CA ARG A 87 -2.89 0.40 11.87
C ARG A 87 -1.66 1.28 12.07
N LEU A 88 -1.74 2.28 12.95
CA LEU A 88 -0.58 3.10 13.34
C LEU A 88 0.54 2.24 13.94
N ALA A 89 0.20 1.20 14.72
CA ALA A 89 1.19 0.29 15.29
C ALA A 89 1.94 -0.56 14.24
N LEU A 90 1.51 -0.54 12.98
CA LEU A 90 2.16 -1.21 11.86
C LEU A 90 3.02 -0.26 11.01
N PHE A 91 2.96 1.05 11.30
CA PHE A 91 3.64 2.06 10.51
C PHE A 91 5.04 2.29 11.04
N PRO A 92 6.08 2.14 10.20
CA PRO A 92 7.46 2.41 10.60
C PRO A 92 7.79 3.92 10.67
N GLY A 93 6.81 4.80 10.88
CA GLY A 93 7.00 6.25 10.86
C GLY A 93 5.86 7.04 11.49
N HIS A 94 5.99 8.37 11.50
CA HIS A 94 5.06 9.26 12.21
C HIS A 94 3.77 9.61 11.44
N GLN A 95 3.57 9.09 10.24
CA GLN A 95 2.41 9.49 9.42
C GLN A 95 1.10 8.97 10.00
N ARG A 96 0.10 9.87 10.10
CA ARG A 96 -1.22 9.59 10.69
C ARG A 96 -2.24 8.99 9.72
N PHE A 97 -1.91 8.97 8.42
CA PHE A 97 -2.81 8.52 7.36
C PHE A 97 -2.33 7.23 6.72
N LEU A 98 -3.29 6.39 6.31
CA LEU A 98 -3.05 5.07 5.71
C LEU A 98 -2.32 5.17 4.37
N ASN A 99 -2.60 6.24 3.63
CA ASN A 99 -2.21 6.41 2.24
C ASN A 99 -1.20 7.56 2.02
N CYS A 100 -0.49 7.96 3.07
CA CYS A 100 0.71 8.80 3.00
C CYS A 100 1.92 7.98 3.48
N LYS A 101 2.72 7.45 2.55
CA LYS A 101 3.83 6.54 2.83
C LYS A 101 4.93 6.69 1.78
N THR A 102 6.19 6.58 2.19
CA THR A 102 7.27 6.30 1.23
C THR A 102 7.13 4.89 0.70
N TRP A 103 7.68 4.63 -0.47
CA TRP A 103 7.67 3.31 -1.09
C TRP A 103 8.21 2.22 -0.14
N PRO A 104 9.39 2.37 0.51
CA PRO A 104 9.85 1.41 1.51
C PRO A 104 8.88 1.23 2.69
N GLN A 105 8.28 2.32 3.19
CA GLN A 105 7.33 2.23 4.30
C GLN A 105 6.07 1.47 3.89
N TYR A 106 5.55 1.69 2.67
CA TYR A 106 4.41 0.95 2.13
C TYR A 106 4.68 -0.56 2.10
N LEU A 107 5.83 -0.97 1.55
CA LEU A 107 6.21 -2.38 1.50
C LEU A 107 6.38 -2.99 2.90
N GLY A 108 6.98 -2.22 3.82
CA GLY A 108 7.14 -2.61 5.22
C GLY A 108 5.81 -2.77 5.96
N CYS A 109 4.85 -1.88 5.73
CA CYS A 109 3.50 -1.97 6.32
C CYS A 109 2.79 -3.26 5.90
N TYR A 110 2.87 -3.63 4.62
CA TYR A 110 2.29 -4.88 4.10
C TYR A 110 2.94 -6.11 4.75
N SER A 111 4.27 -6.13 4.83
CA SER A 111 5.01 -7.24 5.42
C SER A 111 4.70 -7.39 6.91
N ALA A 112 4.63 -6.28 7.65
CA ALA A 112 4.25 -6.27 9.06
C ALA A 112 2.81 -6.74 9.28
N TRP A 113 1.88 -6.41 8.36
CA TRP A 113 0.51 -6.91 8.41
C TRP A 113 0.45 -8.43 8.23
N LEU A 114 1.11 -8.95 7.19
CA LEU A 114 1.23 -10.40 6.97
C LEU A 114 1.77 -11.11 8.22
N ALA A 115 2.83 -10.56 8.83
CA ALA A 115 3.43 -11.14 10.03
C ALA A 115 2.55 -11.11 11.27
N ARG A 116 1.78 -10.03 11.49
CA ARG A 116 1.03 -9.83 12.74
C ARG A 116 -0.42 -10.29 12.66
N LYS A 117 -1.04 -10.27 11.49
CA LYS A 117 -2.48 -10.49 11.32
C LYS A 117 -2.85 -11.82 10.66
N CYS A 118 -2.02 -12.34 9.76
CA CYS A 118 -2.30 -13.62 9.13
C CYS A 118 -1.92 -14.79 10.05
N GLN A 119 -2.89 -15.65 10.35
CA GLN A 119 -2.72 -16.83 11.18
C GLN A 119 -2.93 -18.12 10.38
N THR A 120 -3.81 -18.08 9.40
CA THR A 120 -4.17 -19.23 8.58
C THR A 120 -3.61 -19.12 7.16
N ASN A 121 -3.60 -20.25 6.44
CA ASN A 121 -3.26 -20.27 5.02
C ASN A 121 -4.21 -19.40 4.19
N THR A 122 -5.49 -19.35 4.56
CA THR A 122 -6.49 -18.51 3.88
C THR A 122 -6.20 -17.03 4.09
N ASP A 123 -5.86 -16.62 5.32
CA ASP A 123 -5.50 -15.22 5.61
C ASP A 123 -4.32 -14.78 4.73
N PHE A 124 -3.30 -15.64 4.61
CA PHE A 124 -2.15 -15.38 3.75
C PHE A 124 -2.54 -15.31 2.27
N GLU A 125 -3.35 -16.23 1.76
CA GLU A 125 -3.80 -16.23 0.36
C GLU A 125 -4.58 -14.94 0.02
N GLU A 126 -5.47 -14.50 0.91
CA GLU A 126 -6.25 -13.28 0.75
C GLU A 126 -5.36 -12.03 0.69
N GLU A 127 -4.44 -11.87 1.63
CA GLU A 127 -3.53 -10.71 1.66
C GLU A 127 -2.51 -10.75 0.51
N LEU A 128 -2.00 -11.93 0.16
CA LEU A 128 -1.09 -12.10 -0.98
C LEU A 128 -1.78 -11.82 -2.32
N ALA A 129 -3.11 -12.00 -2.42
CA ALA A 129 -3.87 -11.54 -3.58
C ALA A 129 -3.79 -10.02 -3.74
N LEU A 130 -3.81 -9.27 -2.64
CA LEU A 130 -3.67 -7.81 -2.64
C LEU A 130 -2.26 -7.41 -3.07
N VAL A 131 -1.22 -8.08 -2.52
CA VAL A 131 0.19 -7.91 -2.93
C VAL A 131 0.38 -8.16 -4.43
N ARG A 132 -0.28 -9.19 -4.98
CA ARG A 132 -0.25 -9.46 -6.42
C ARG A 132 -0.91 -8.34 -7.21
N SER A 133 -2.01 -7.78 -6.71
CA SER A 133 -2.87 -6.86 -7.47
C SER A 133 -2.45 -5.39 -7.46
N PHE A 134 -1.73 -4.90 -6.43
CA PHE A 134 -1.38 -3.47 -6.38
C PHE A 134 -0.62 -3.04 -7.63
N ARG A 135 -0.75 -1.77 -8.00
CA ARG A 135 -0.10 -1.17 -9.17
C ARG A 135 0.72 0.04 -8.79
N LEU A 136 1.94 0.13 -9.27
CA LEU A 136 2.75 1.34 -9.18
C LEU A 136 2.44 2.21 -10.39
N ILE A 137 1.60 3.23 -10.18
CA ILE A 137 1.09 4.10 -11.23
C ILE A 137 2.15 5.10 -11.68
N PHE A 138 2.93 5.62 -10.74
CA PHE A 138 3.96 6.62 -11.00
C PHE A 138 5.14 6.43 -10.07
N TYR A 139 6.36 6.66 -10.58
CA TYR A 139 7.59 6.71 -9.81
C TYR A 139 8.61 7.64 -10.48
N GLN A 140 8.92 8.77 -9.85
CA GLN A 140 9.68 9.88 -10.45
C GLN A 140 11.07 9.47 -10.95
N ALA A 141 11.74 8.55 -10.26
CA ALA A 141 13.11 8.17 -10.57
C ALA A 141 13.25 7.03 -11.60
N ASN A 142 12.15 6.57 -12.22
CA ASN A 142 12.23 5.41 -13.12
C ASN A 142 11.20 5.44 -14.26
N PHE A 143 11.67 5.22 -15.49
CA PHE A 143 10.82 5.12 -16.68
C PHE A 143 10.12 3.76 -16.83
N LEU A 144 10.45 2.77 -15.98
CA LEU A 144 9.84 1.43 -15.99
C LEU A 144 9.18 1.09 -14.64
N PRO A 145 8.02 1.69 -14.31
CA PRO A 145 7.29 1.41 -13.06
C PRO A 145 7.06 -0.08 -12.79
N GLN A 146 6.84 -0.89 -13.83
CA GLN A 146 6.59 -2.33 -13.70
C GLN A 146 7.78 -3.11 -13.13
N ARG A 147 9.02 -2.66 -13.39
CA ARG A 147 10.21 -3.29 -12.80
C ARG A 147 10.30 -3.00 -11.30
N ILE A 148 10.04 -1.76 -10.90
CA ILE A 148 9.99 -1.36 -9.49
C ILE A 148 8.82 -2.06 -8.78
N GLU A 149 7.66 -2.15 -9.43
CA GLU A 149 6.49 -2.87 -8.92
C GLU A 149 6.80 -4.34 -8.66
N THR A 150 7.44 -5.02 -9.62
CA THR A 150 7.88 -6.42 -9.48
C THR A 150 8.90 -6.59 -8.37
N ALA A 151 9.89 -5.69 -8.28
CA ALA A 151 10.87 -5.68 -7.20
C ALA A 151 10.22 -5.42 -5.83
N GLY A 152 9.19 -4.57 -5.77
CA GLY A 152 8.41 -4.31 -4.56
C GLY A 152 7.67 -5.55 -4.07
N ARG A 153 7.02 -6.29 -4.98
CA ARG A 153 6.40 -7.59 -4.64
C ARG A 153 7.44 -8.56 -4.11
N ALA A 154 8.58 -8.70 -4.78
CA ALA A 154 9.66 -9.58 -4.32
C ALA A 154 10.15 -9.17 -2.92
N HIS A 155 10.29 -7.87 -2.67
CA HIS A 155 10.70 -7.34 -1.37
C HIS A 155 9.68 -7.67 -0.27
N ILE A 156 8.37 -7.49 -0.51
CA ILE A 156 7.32 -7.88 0.45
C ILE A 156 7.43 -9.37 0.78
N ILE A 157 7.57 -10.23 -0.24
CA ILE A 157 7.65 -11.67 -0.02
C ILE A 157 8.86 -12.06 0.82
N ARG A 158 10.06 -11.58 0.45
CA ARG A 158 11.31 -11.89 1.16
C ARG A 158 11.32 -11.33 2.58
N LEU A 159 10.89 -10.08 2.75
CA LEU A 159 10.81 -9.48 4.08
C LEU A 159 9.82 -10.24 4.96
N SER A 160 8.64 -10.56 4.43
CA SER A 160 7.62 -11.35 5.15
C SER A 160 8.15 -12.72 5.56
N GLN A 161 8.84 -13.43 4.67
CA GLN A 161 9.45 -14.73 4.99
C GLN A 161 10.42 -14.63 6.18
N GLN A 162 11.20 -13.54 6.26
CA GLN A 162 12.16 -13.32 7.33
C GLN A 162 11.49 -13.01 8.68
N ILE A 163 10.44 -12.18 8.68
CA ILE A 163 9.82 -11.67 9.91
C ILE A 163 8.61 -12.51 10.39
N ILE A 164 8.06 -13.38 9.55
CA ILE A 164 7.04 -14.34 9.98
C ILE A 164 7.69 -15.41 10.84
N GLU A 165 7.10 -15.63 12.01
CA GLU A 165 7.54 -16.61 12.99
C GLU A 165 7.62 -18.03 12.40
N PRO A 166 8.66 -18.82 12.75
CA PRO A 166 8.90 -20.15 12.15
C PRO A 166 7.68 -21.08 12.10
N PRO A 167 6.84 -21.17 13.16
CA PRO A 167 5.66 -22.05 13.12
C PRO A 167 4.65 -21.70 12.03
N ARG A 168 4.60 -20.44 11.56
CA ARG A 168 3.65 -19.98 10.54
C ARG A 168 4.28 -19.82 9.15
N ARG A 169 5.61 -19.86 9.03
CA ARG A 169 6.32 -19.61 7.76
C ARG A 169 5.89 -20.56 6.64
N HIS A 170 5.72 -21.83 6.95
CA HIS A 170 5.28 -22.83 5.97
C HIS A 170 3.88 -22.55 5.40
N LEU A 171 2.98 -21.92 6.18
CA LEU A 171 1.66 -21.50 5.70
C LEU A 171 1.78 -20.36 4.70
N PHE A 172 2.63 -19.38 5.01
CA PHE A 172 2.92 -18.25 4.13
C PHE A 172 3.57 -18.71 2.82
N GLU A 173 4.57 -19.58 2.87
CA GLU A 173 5.28 -20.08 1.68
C GLU A 173 4.34 -20.83 0.73
N ARG A 174 3.52 -21.74 1.28
CA ARG A 174 2.51 -22.46 0.50
C ARG A 174 1.47 -21.53 -0.11
N ALA A 175 1.03 -20.51 0.62
CA ALA A 175 0.12 -19.50 0.10
C ALA A 175 0.78 -18.68 -1.03
N ALA A 176 2.05 -18.29 -0.88
CA ALA A 176 2.80 -17.57 -1.91
C ALA A 176 2.96 -18.38 -3.20
N GLU A 177 3.23 -19.69 -3.10
CA GLU A 177 3.26 -20.60 -4.26
C GLU A 177 1.91 -20.61 -5.00
N ARG A 178 0.80 -20.82 -4.28
CA ARG A 178 -0.56 -20.83 -4.85
C ARG A 178 -0.93 -19.51 -5.51
N MET A 179 -0.46 -18.39 -4.95
CA MET A 179 -0.70 -17.06 -5.49
C MET A 179 0.26 -16.67 -6.63
N SER A 180 1.08 -17.62 -7.12
CA SER A 180 2.09 -17.39 -8.16
C SER A 180 3.15 -16.36 -7.79
N LEU A 181 3.40 -16.21 -6.49
CA LEU A 181 4.43 -15.35 -5.88
C LEU A 181 5.61 -16.19 -5.36
N GLY A 182 5.51 -17.52 -5.37
CA GLY A 182 6.56 -18.44 -4.88
C GLY A 182 7.93 -18.25 -5.52
N ARG A 183 7.98 -17.76 -6.78
CA ARG A 183 9.25 -17.39 -7.45
C ARG A 183 10.08 -16.33 -6.72
N PHE A 184 9.49 -15.63 -5.74
CA PHE A 184 10.16 -14.60 -4.95
C PHE A 184 10.70 -15.13 -3.60
N LEU A 185 10.43 -16.39 -3.26
CA LEU A 185 10.94 -17.04 -2.04
C LEU A 185 12.42 -17.43 -2.13
N THR A 186 12.99 -17.44 -3.34
CA THR A 186 14.40 -17.75 -3.62
C THR A 186 15.26 -16.51 -3.81
#